data_AF-A0A0N4WX73-F1
#
_entry.id   AF-A0A0N4WX73-F1
#
_cell.length_a   1.000
_cell.length_b   1.000
_cell.length_c   1.000
_cell.angle_alpha   90.00
_cell.angle_beta   90.00
_cell.angle_gamma   90.00
#
_symmetry.space_group_name_H-M   'P 1'
#
loop_
_entity.id
_entity.type
_entity.pdbx_description
1 polymer ?
#
loop_
_entity_poly.entity_id
_entity_poly.type
_entity_poly.pdbx_seq_one_letter_code
_entity_poly.pdbx_strand_id
1 'polypeptide(L)'
;MPDQQRVTLQQAINVFRRLKTRTTEAVFSDSRMAWRSSGRTNEELVQNLERGRLFTSTRVRDAMLAVDRGDFSPRQPYMDQPQGIGWNATISAPHMVR
;
A
#
# COMPACT_ATOMS: atom_id res chain seq x y z
N MET A 1 -38.29 32.04 -15.53
CA MET A 1 -37.18 31.92 -16.50
C MET A 1 -36.01 31.29 -15.77
N PRO A 2 -35.50 30.10 -16.13
CA PRO A 2 -34.39 29.51 -15.39
C PRO A 2 -33.07 30.12 -15.88
N ASP A 3 -32.32 30.69 -14.94
CA ASP A 3 -30.97 31.22 -15.16
C ASP A 3 -30.04 30.09 -15.62
N GLN A 4 -29.56 30.18 -16.86
CA GLN A 4 -28.53 29.30 -17.36
C GLN A 4 -27.19 29.68 -16.72
N GLN A 5 -26.82 28.95 -15.67
CA GLN A 5 -25.53 29.05 -14.99
C GLN A 5 -24.40 28.74 -15.99
N ARG A 6 -23.79 29.79 -16.56
CA ARG A 6 -22.71 29.67 -17.56
C ARG A 6 -21.44 29.20 -16.87
N VAL A 7 -21.05 27.95 -17.14
CA VAL A 7 -19.78 27.39 -16.67
C VAL A 7 -18.64 28.05 -17.45
N THR A 8 -17.64 28.59 -16.74
CA THR A 8 -16.50 29.27 -17.35
C THR A 8 -15.53 28.25 -17.95
N LEU A 9 -14.79 28.66 -18.99
CA LEU A 9 -13.74 27.81 -19.61
C LEU A 9 -12.70 27.37 -18.59
N GLN A 10 -12.38 28.22 -17.60
CA GLN A 10 -11.44 27.88 -16.54
C GLN A 10 -11.99 26.80 -15.60
N GLN A 11 -13.28 26.83 -15.29
CA GLN A 11 -13.95 25.77 -14.52
C GLN A 11 -13.96 24.46 -15.31
N ALA A 12 -14.26 24.49 -16.60
CA ALA A 12 -14.23 23.30 -17.47
C ALA A 12 -12.82 22.69 -17.56
N ILE A 13 -11.77 23.52 -17.69
CA ILE A 13 -10.37 23.08 -17.71
C ILE A 13 -9.97 22.46 -16.37
N ASN A 14 -10.36 23.06 -15.24
CA ASN A 14 -10.04 22.53 -13.92
C ASN A 14 -10.77 21.21 -13.64
N VAL A 15 -12.02 21.07 -14.08
CA VAL A 15 -12.76 19.82 -14.03
C VAL A 15 -12.09 18.76 -14.91
N PHE A 16 -11.73 19.11 -16.15
CA PHE A 16 -11.04 18.20 -17.06
C PHE A 16 -9.68 17.72 -16.50
N ARG A 17 -8.91 18.63 -15.89
CA ARG A 17 -7.66 18.29 -15.21
C ARG A 17 -7.90 17.36 -14.02
N ARG A 18 -8.93 17.61 -13.19
CA ARG A 18 -9.34 16.73 -12.07
C ARG A 18 -9.83 15.35 -12.54
N LEU A 19 -10.52 15.30 -13.67
CA LEU A 19 -11.03 14.05 -14.24
C LEU A 19 -9.88 13.21 -14.81
N LYS A 20 -8.87 13.82 -15.44
CA LYS A 20 -7.65 13.11 -15.87
C LYS A 20 -6.81 12.59 -14.70
N THR A 21 -6.71 13.32 -13.59
CA THR A 21 -5.99 12.83 -12.40
C THR A 21 -6.71 11.67 -11.71
N ARG A 22 -8.04 11.54 -11.88
CA ARG A 22 -8.83 10.47 -11.27
C ARG A 22 -8.82 9.15 -12.05
N THR A 23 -8.47 9.14 -13.34
CA THR A 23 -8.51 7.92 -14.16
C THR A 23 -7.17 7.17 -14.21
N THR A 24 -6.08 7.75 -13.69
CA THR A 24 -4.76 7.09 -13.62
C THR A 24 -4.45 6.47 -12.26
N GLU A 25 -5.35 6.57 -11.27
CA GLU A 25 -5.32 5.69 -10.10
C GLU A 25 -6.14 4.41 -10.39
N ALA A 26 -5.82 3.75 -11.50
CA ALA A 26 -6.09 2.33 -11.55
C ALA A 26 -5.28 1.71 -10.41
N VAL A 27 -5.98 1.24 -9.37
CA VAL A 27 -5.43 0.51 -8.23
C VAL A 27 -4.74 -0.74 -8.78
N PHE A 28 -3.51 -0.58 -9.24
CA PHE A 28 -2.60 -1.67 -9.58
C PHE A 28 -2.15 -2.28 -8.25
N SER A 29 -3.04 -3.03 -7.61
CA SER A 29 -2.62 -4.09 -6.70
C SER A 29 -1.98 -5.14 -7.58
N ASP A 30 -0.68 -4.97 -7.88
CA ASP A 30 0.07 -6.00 -8.58
C ASP A 30 0.26 -7.18 -7.63
N SER A 31 -0.80 -7.97 -7.53
CA SER A 31 -0.91 -9.15 -6.67
C SER A 31 0.11 -10.22 -7.06
N ARG A 32 0.84 -10.04 -8.18
CA ARG A 32 1.91 -10.94 -8.64
C ARG A 32 3.13 -10.96 -7.72
N MET A 33 3.30 -9.98 -6.83
CA MET A 33 4.44 -9.90 -5.90
C MET A 33 4.08 -10.17 -4.43
N ALA A 34 2.79 -10.32 -4.10
CA ALA A 34 2.38 -10.82 -2.80
C ALA A 34 3.03 -12.20 -2.58
N TRP A 35 3.51 -12.47 -1.35
CA TRP A 35 4.17 -13.71 -0.95
C TRP A 35 5.62 -13.89 -1.46
N ARG A 36 6.17 -12.92 -2.21
CA ARG A 36 7.56 -12.93 -2.71
C ARG A 36 8.41 -11.79 -2.17
N SER A 37 7.89 -11.05 -1.19
CA SER A 37 8.55 -9.87 -0.64
C SER A 37 9.41 -10.14 0.60
N SER A 38 9.66 -11.41 0.94
CA SER A 38 10.46 -11.80 2.10
C SER A 38 11.87 -11.18 2.09
N GLY A 39 12.43 -10.91 3.26
CA GLY A 39 13.80 -10.39 3.44
C GLY A 39 14.52 -11.05 4.62
N ARG A 40 15.76 -10.63 4.88
CA ARG A 40 16.56 -11.01 6.06
C ARG A 40 16.48 -9.99 7.19
N THR A 41 16.04 -8.77 6.90
CA THR A 41 15.80 -7.70 7.89
C THR A 41 14.44 -7.04 7.64
N ASN A 42 13.97 -6.24 8.61
CA ASN A 42 12.75 -5.46 8.46
C ASN A 42 12.86 -4.47 7.29
N GLU A 43 14.01 -3.81 7.14
CA GLU A 43 14.25 -2.86 6.04
C GLU A 43 14.16 -3.55 4.68
N GLU A 44 14.77 -4.72 4.53
CA GLU A 44 14.74 -5.47 3.26
C GLU A 44 13.31 -5.90 2.92
N LEU A 45 12.56 -6.39 3.92
CA LEU A 45 11.14 -6.74 3.76
C LEU A 45 10.33 -5.52 3.28
N VAL A 46 10.44 -4.37 3.96
CA VAL A 46 9.68 -3.16 3.61
C VAL A 46 10.03 -2.66 2.22
N GLN A 47 11.31 -2.67 1.85
CA GLN A 47 11.74 -2.28 0.50
C GLN A 47 11.23 -3.24 -0.57
N ASN A 48 11.19 -4.55 -0.30
CA ASN A 48 10.64 -5.53 -1.22
C ASN A 48 9.14 -5.32 -1.44
N LEU A 49 8.39 -5.01 -0.38
CA LEU A 49 6.96 -4.70 -0.44
C LEU A 49 6.69 -3.41 -1.25
N GLU A 50 7.50 -2.37 -1.05
CA GLU A 50 7.43 -1.11 -1.80
C GLU A 50 7.77 -1.35 -3.29
N ARG A 51 8.84 -2.10 -3.58
CA ARG A 51 9.23 -2.50 -4.94
C ARG A 51 8.14 -3.34 -5.62
N GLY A 52 7.45 -4.19 -4.86
CA GLY A 52 6.30 -4.97 -5.30
C GLY A 52 5.02 -4.16 -5.48
N ARG A 53 5.04 -2.85 -5.20
CA ARG A 53 3.87 -1.95 -5.25
C ARG A 53 2.68 -2.42 -4.41
N LEU A 54 2.96 -3.14 -3.31
CA LEU A 54 1.93 -3.59 -2.38
C LEU A 54 1.37 -2.45 -1.52
N PHE A 55 2.18 -1.41 -1.33
CA PHE A 55 1.76 -0.08 -0.92
C PHE A 55 2.54 0.96 -1.74
N THR A 56 2.02 2.19 -1.79
CA THR A 56 2.68 3.33 -2.47
C THR A 56 2.86 4.53 -1.53
N SER A 57 2.27 4.49 -0.35
CA SER A 57 2.29 5.60 0.60
C SER A 57 3.59 5.63 1.40
N THR A 58 4.26 6.77 1.38
CA THR A 58 5.47 7.03 2.18
C THR A 58 5.18 6.87 3.68
N ARG A 59 3.97 7.24 4.11
CA ARG A 59 3.54 7.07 5.51
C ARG A 59 3.50 5.59 5.93
N VAL A 60 3.06 4.70 5.04
CA VAL A 60 3.03 3.25 5.32
C VAL A 60 4.44 2.71 5.43
N ARG A 61 5.32 3.07 4.48
CA ARG A 61 6.74 2.71 4.53
C ARG A 61 7.39 3.12 5.85
N ASP A 62 7.25 4.39 6.23
CA ASP A 62 7.91 4.93 7.42
C ASP A 62 7.36 4.27 8.70
N ALA A 63 6.06 3.98 8.75
CA ALA A 63 5.46 3.24 9.87
C ALA A 63 5.98 1.79 9.96
N MET A 64 6.10 1.09 8.83
CA MET A 64 6.64 -0.27 8.80
C MET A 64 8.13 -0.33 9.14
N LEU A 65 8.90 0.71 8.81
CA LEU A 65 10.31 0.82 9.21
C LEU A 65 10.46 1.13 10.70
N ALA A 66 9.54 1.91 11.27
CA ALA A 66 9.57 2.29 12.69
C ALA A 66 9.19 1.15 13.64
N VAL A 67 8.47 0.14 13.16
CA VAL A 67 8.01 -1.01 13.96
C VAL A 67 8.67 -2.28 13.41
N ASP A 68 9.67 -2.80 14.14
CA ASP A 68 10.31 -4.04 13.74
C ASP A 68 9.38 -5.23 13.92
N ARG A 69 9.09 -5.94 12.82
CA ARG A 69 8.29 -7.16 12.85
C ARG A 69 8.95 -8.29 13.64
N GLY A 70 10.28 -8.26 13.79
CA GLY A 70 11.06 -9.20 14.60
C GLY A 70 10.57 -9.32 16.04
N ASP A 71 10.08 -8.21 16.61
CA ASP A 71 9.61 -8.17 18.00
C ASP A 71 8.28 -8.92 18.22
N PHE A 72 7.52 -9.17 17.15
CA PHE A 72 6.17 -9.73 17.23
C PHE A 72 6.05 -11.14 16.63
N SER A 73 7.07 -11.62 15.91
CA SER A 73 7.03 -12.90 15.21
C SER A 73 8.17 -13.82 15.66
N PRO A 74 7.89 -14.87 16.44
CA PRO A 74 8.93 -15.71 17.05
C PRO A 74 9.72 -16.56 16.04
N ARG A 75 9.17 -16.76 14.85
CA ARG A 75 9.79 -17.55 13.77
C ARG A 75 9.66 -16.79 12.46
N GLN A 76 10.72 -16.83 11.66
CA GLN A 76 10.77 -16.31 10.29
C GLN A 76 10.09 -14.92 10.14
N PRO A 77 10.47 -13.92 10.98
CA PRO A 77 9.72 -12.66 11.11
C PRO A 77 9.59 -11.89 9.79
N TYR A 78 10.62 -11.97 8.94
CA TYR A 78 10.70 -11.21 7.70
C TYR A 78 10.23 -11.98 6.46
N MET A 79 9.55 -13.11 6.64
CA MET A 79 8.88 -13.81 5.55
C MET A 79 7.54 -13.15 5.24
N ASP A 80 7.24 -12.97 3.96
CA ASP A 80 5.98 -12.39 3.49
C ASP A 80 4.80 -13.39 3.52
N GLN A 81 4.57 -14.00 4.69
CA GLN A 81 3.52 -14.99 4.92
C GLN A 81 3.01 -14.91 6.38
N PRO A 82 1.84 -15.48 6.70
CA PRO A 82 1.37 -15.54 8.09
C PRO A 82 2.35 -16.33 8.97
N GLN A 83 2.60 -15.85 10.18
CA GLN A 83 3.46 -16.54 11.14
C GLN A 83 2.67 -16.91 12.39
N GLY A 84 2.82 -18.15 12.85
CA GLY A 84 2.16 -18.61 14.07
C GLY A 84 2.77 -17.99 15.31
N ILE A 85 1.91 -17.50 16.23
CA ILE A 85 2.32 -16.93 17.53
C ILE A 85 1.88 -17.79 18.72
N GLY A 86 1.34 -18.99 18.45
CA GLY A 86 0.70 -19.85 19.45
C GLY A 86 -0.80 -19.58 19.57
N TRP A 87 -1.48 -20.29 20.46
CA TRP A 87 -2.91 -20.08 20.77
C TRP A 87 -3.86 -20.13 19.57
N ASN A 88 -3.53 -20.95 18.56
CA ASN A 88 -4.26 -21.00 17.29
C ASN A 88 -4.38 -19.63 16.58
N ALA A 89 -3.43 -18.73 16.82
CA ALA A 89 -3.38 -17.40 16.25
C ALA A 89 -2.14 -17.23 15.35
N THR A 90 -2.28 -16.36 14.36
CA THR A 90 -1.19 -15.95 13.46
C THR A 90 -1.09 -14.44 13.42
N ILE A 91 0.14 -13.91 13.33
CA ILE A 91 0.34 -12.57 12.82
C ILE A 91 0.18 -12.62 11.29
N SER A 92 -0.62 -11.71 10.74
CA SER A 92 -0.91 -11.65 9.31
C SER A 92 0.36 -11.45 8.48
N ALA A 93 0.32 -11.87 7.21
CA ALA A 93 1.42 -11.62 6.29
C ALA A 93 1.67 -10.11 6.12
N PRO A 94 2.95 -9.67 5.99
CA PRO A 94 3.31 -8.27 5.75
C PRO A 94 2.52 -7.59 4.61
N HIS A 95 2.34 -8.26 3.47
CA HIS A 95 1.57 -7.72 2.33
C HIS A 95 0.09 -7.43 2.60
N MET A 96 -0.46 -7.94 3.71
CA MET A 96 -1.85 -7.66 4.12
C MET A 96 -1.98 -6.31 4.81
N VAL A 97 -0.87 -5.71 5.24
CA VAL A 97 -0.84 -4.38 5.86
C VAL A 97 -0.73 -3.35 4.72
N ARG A 98 -1.86 -2.76 4.31
CA ARG A 98 -1.94 -1.73 3.25
C ARG A 98 -2.45 -0.41 3.81
#